data_AF-A0A8C2JFA2-F1
#
_entry.id   AF-A0A8C2JFA2-F1
#
_cell.length_a   1.000
_cell.length_b   1.000
_cell.length_c   1.000
_cell.angle_alpha   90.00
_cell.angle_beta   90.00
_cell.angle_gamma   90.00
#
_symmetry.space_group_name_H-M   'P 1'
#
loop_
_entity.id
_entity.type
_entity.pdbx_description
1 polymer ?
#
loop_
_entity_poly.entity_id
_entity_poly.type
_entity_poly.pdbx_seq_one_letter_code
_entity_poly.pdbx_strand_id
1 'polypeptide(L)' 'MQQDNDPKHSSKSTSKWLKKNTIKVLEWPSQSPDLNPIEMLWHDLKQSIHTRKPSNVAEIKQFCKEEWA' A
#
# COMPACT_ATOMS: atom_id res chain seq x y z
N MET A 1 -12.67 -4.21 0.92
CA MET A 1 -11.30 -3.77 1.18
C MET A 1 -10.36 -4.89 0.80
N GLN A 2 -9.39 -4.60 -0.06
CA GLN A 2 -8.31 -5.51 -0.41
C GLN A 2 -7.11 -5.22 0.50
N GLN A 3 -6.48 -6.26 1.01
CA GLN A 3 -5.23 -6.21 1.76
C GLN A 3 -4.50 -7.54 1.53
N ASP A 4 -3.19 -7.57 1.69
CA ASP A 4 -2.45 -8.82 1.65
C ASP A 4 -2.72 -9.68 2.90
N ASN A 5 -2.15 -10.88 2.91
CA ASN A 5 -2.29 -11.83 4.01
C ASN A 5 -1.19 -11.68 5.10
N ASP A 6 -0.54 -10.51 5.27
CA ASP A 6 0.40 -10.31 6.39
C ASP A 6 -0.33 -10.61 7.73
N PRO A 7 0.27 -11.38 8.66
CA PRO A 7 -0.34 -11.72 9.94
C PRO A 7 -0.89 -10.54 10.75
N LYS A 8 -0.36 -9.32 10.55
CA LYS A 8 -0.88 -8.10 11.21
C LYS A 8 -2.30 -7.75 10.75
N HIS A 9 -2.64 -8.02 9.49
CA HIS A 9 -3.96 -7.77 8.92
C HIS A 9 -5.02 -8.78 9.40
N SER A 10 -4.60 -9.99 9.76
CA SER A 10 -5.47 -11.04 10.31
C SER A 10 -5.46 -11.13 11.83
N SER A 11 -4.66 -10.31 12.52
CA SER A 11 -4.60 -10.26 13.98
C SER A 11 -5.98 -10.02 14.62
N LYS A 12 -6.16 -10.48 15.87
CA LYS A 12 -7.45 -10.38 16.58
C LYS A 12 -7.96 -8.94 16.70
N SER A 13 -7.06 -7.99 16.97
CA SER A 13 -7.38 -6.56 17.09
C SER A 13 -7.86 -6.00 15.74
N THR A 14 -7.10 -6.22 14.67
CA THR A 14 -7.44 -5.76 13.32
C THR A 14 -8.75 -6.36 12.84
N SER A 15 -8.92 -7.68 12.98
CA SER A 15 -10.15 -8.39 12.61
C SER A 15 -11.38 -7.87 13.36
N LYS A 16 -11.25 -7.57 14.67
CA LYS A 16 -12.34 -7.01 15.47
C LYS A 16 -12.70 -5.60 15.03
N TRP A 17 -11.69 -4.76 14.71
CA TRP A 17 -11.92 -3.41 14.21
C TRP A 17 -12.62 -3.44 12.84
N LEU A 18 -12.19 -4.29 11.91
CA LEU A 18 -12.81 -4.41 10.59
C LEU A 18 -14.28 -4.85 10.68
N LYS A 19 -14.58 -5.84 11.53
CA LYS A 19 -15.96 -6.27 11.81
C LYS A 19 -16.81 -5.16 12.42
N LYS A 20 -16.26 -4.42 13.39
CA LYS A 20 -16.96 -3.28 14.04
C LYS A 20 -17.32 -2.18 13.05
N ASN A 21 -16.47 -1.95 12.04
CA ASN A 21 -16.71 -0.94 11.01
C ASN A 21 -17.44 -1.50 9.77
N THR A 22 -17.94 -2.74 9.83
CA THR A 22 -18.68 -3.39 8.73
C THR A 22 -17.87 -3.42 7.42
N ILE A 23 -16.55 -3.50 7.53
CA ILE A 23 -15.66 -3.54 6.36
C ILE A 23 -15.56 -4.99 5.88
N LYS A 24 -16.08 -5.27 4.69
CA LYS A 24 -15.89 -6.56 4.03
C LYS A 24 -14.47 -6.64 3.47
N VAL A 25 -13.68 -7.58 3.99
CA VAL A 25 -12.35 -7.92 3.47
C VAL A 25 -12.52 -8.91 2.32
N LEU A 26 -11.81 -8.69 1.21
CA LEU A 26 -11.77 -9.64 0.10
C LEU A 26 -10.82 -10.79 0.46
N GLU A 27 -11.21 -12.02 0.13
CA GLU A 27 -10.28 -13.15 0.23
C GLU A 27 -9.16 -12.96 -0.80
N TRP A 28 -7.92 -13.16 -0.36
CA TRP A 28 -6.74 -12.95 -1.18
C TRP A 28 -5.83 -14.18 -1.14
N PRO A 29 -5.28 -14.63 -2.28
CA PRO A 29 -4.26 -15.66 -2.27
C PRO A 29 -2.94 -15.11 -1.70
N SER A 30 -2.25 -15.92 -0.90
CA SER A 30 -0.92 -15.58 -0.40
C SER A 30 0.09 -15.53 -1.54
N GLN A 31 1.10 -14.66 -1.43
CA GLN A 31 2.19 -14.52 -2.41
C GLN A 31 1.74 -14.10 -3.83
N SER A 32 0.64 -13.35 -3.94
CA SER A 32 0.16 -12.79 -5.21
C SER A 32 0.27 -11.26 -5.25
N PRO A 33 1.50 -10.71 -5.32
CA PRO A 33 1.71 -9.26 -5.45
C PRO A 33 1.28 -8.75 -6.84
N ASP A 34 1.37 -9.59 -7.86
CA ASP A 34 0.94 -9.34 -9.24
C ASP A 34 -0.55 -9.00 -9.34
N LEU A 35 -1.36 -9.58 -8.47
CA LEU A 35 -2.78 -9.32 -8.41
C LEU A 35 -3.11 -8.00 -7.67
N ASN A 36 -2.15 -7.40 -6.95
CA ASN A 36 -2.41 -6.25 -6.11
C ASN A 36 -2.23 -4.92 -6.88
N PRO A 37 -3.31 -4.18 -7.21
CA PRO A 37 -3.19 -2.99 -8.05
C PRO A 37 -2.31 -1.90 -7.44
N ILE A 38 -2.15 -1.88 -6.10
CA ILE A 38 -1.30 -0.89 -5.44
C ILE A 38 0.19 -1.10 -5.77
N GLU A 39 0.61 -2.34 -6.08
CA GLU A 39 2.00 -2.62 -6.47
C GLU A 39 2.35 -1.95 -7.80
N MET A 40 1.39 -1.91 -8.74
CA MET A 40 1.55 -1.19 -10.00
C MET A 40 1.66 0.33 -9.75
N LEU A 41 0.79 0.88 -8.90
CA LEU A 41 0.86 2.31 -8.55
C LEU A 41 2.16 2.67 -7.84
N TRP A 42 2.67 1.80 -6.95
CA TRP A 42 3.95 2.00 -6.30
C TRP A 42 5.11 1.97 -7.29
N HIS A 43 5.07 1.12 -8.31
CA HIS A 43 6.07 1.09 -9.36
C HIS A 43 6.15 2.45 -10.07
N ASP A 44 5.02 2.96 -10.53
CA ASP A 44 4.94 4.23 -11.28
C ASP A 44 5.39 5.41 -10.41
N LEU A 45 4.92 5.46 -9.16
CA LEU A 45 5.32 6.51 -8.21
C LEU A 45 6.83 6.49 -7.95
N LYS A 46 7.43 5.32 -7.73
CA LYS A 46 8.88 5.19 -7.53
C LYS A 46 9.65 5.65 -8.76
N GLN A 47 9.16 5.36 -9.96
CA GLN A 47 9.78 5.79 -11.21
C GLN A 47 9.76 7.32 -11.36
N SER A 48 8.62 7.96 -11.05
CA SER A 48 8.51 9.43 -11.09
C SER A 48 9.42 10.10 -10.06
N ILE A 49 9.43 9.61 -8.81
CA ILE A 49 10.33 10.12 -7.76
C ILE A 49 11.80 9.92 -8.16
N HIS A 50 12.16 8.76 -8.69
CA HIS A 50 13.55 8.45 -9.07
C HIS A 50 14.06 9.39 -10.17
N THR A 51 13.22 9.75 -11.14
CA THR A 51 13.55 10.70 -12.22
C THR A 51 14.00 12.06 -11.68
N ARG A 52 13.51 12.45 -10.50
CA ARG A 52 13.82 13.72 -9.82
C ARG A 52 15.11 13.69 -9.00
N LYS A 53 15.76 12.53 -8.88
CA LYS A 53 17.05 12.32 -8.20
C LYS A 53 17.09 12.94 -6.79
N PRO A 54 16.16 12.57 -5.89
CA PRO A 54 16.18 13.09 -4.53
C PRO A 54 17.47 12.66 -3.81
N SER A 55 18.01 13.58 -3.01
CA SER A 55 19.26 13.45 -2.28
C SER A 55 19.05 13.16 -0.78
N ASN A 56 17.84 13.37 -0.28
CA ASN A 56 17.51 13.20 1.13
C ASN A 56 16.05 12.79 1.35
N VAL A 57 15.73 12.37 2.58
CA VAL A 57 14.38 11.88 2.94
C VAL A 57 13.32 12.97 2.85
N ALA A 58 13.68 14.25 3.05
CA ALA A 58 12.71 15.34 2.94
C ALA A 58 12.25 15.53 1.48
N GLU A 59 13.19 15.48 0.53
CA GLU A 59 12.89 15.51 -0.91
C GLU A 59 12.05 14.31 -1.33
N ILE A 60 12.38 13.08 -0.88
CA ILE A 60 11.55 11.90 -1.17
C ILE A 60 10.11 12.11 -0.69
N LYS A 61 9.92 12.62 0.54
CA LYS A 61 8.58 12.87 1.10
C LYS A 61 7.83 13.94 0.31
N GLN A 62 8.51 15.00 -0.11
CA GLN A 62 7.90 16.07 -0.89
C GLN A 62 7.49 15.59 -2.28
N PHE A 63 8.41 14.94 -2.99
CA PHE A 63 8.16 14.43 -4.34
C PHE A 63 7.08 13.35 -4.32
N CYS A 64 7.08 12.46 -3.32
CA CYS A 64 6.01 11.47 -3.15
C CYS A 64 4.62 12.11 -3.05
N LYS A 65 4.47 13.25 -2.36
CA LYS A 65 3.20 13.96 -2.27
C LYS A 65 2.82 14.65 -3.59
N GLU A 66 3.81 15.20 -4.30
CA GLU A 66 3.58 15.90 -5.56
C GLU A 66 3.22 14.94 -6.70
N GLU A 67 3.92 13.80 -6.81
CA GLU A 67 3.67 12.80 -7.86
C GLU A 67 2.41 11.96 -7.61
N TRP A 68 1.88 11.95 -6.38
CA TRP A 68 0.66 11.24 -6.02
C TRP A 68 -0.62 12.07 -6.21
N ALA A 69 -0.50 13.40 -6.35
CA ALA A 69 -1.64 14.32 -6.49
C ALA A 69 -2.24 14.30 -7.90
#